data_AF-A0A821WY41-F1
#
_entry.id   AF-A0A821WY41-F1
#
_cell.length_a   1.000
_cell.length_b   1.000
_cell.length_c   1.000
_cell.angle_alpha   90.00
_cell.angle_beta   90.00
_cell.angle_gamma   90.00
#
_symmetry.space_group_name_H-M   'P 1'
#
loop_
_entity.id
_entity.type
_entity.pdbx_description
1 polymer ?
#
loop_
_entity_poly.entity_id
_entity_poly.type
_entity_poly.pdbx_seq_one_letter_code
_entity_poly.pdbx_strand_id
1 'polypeptide(L)'
;PHIAYHGTNIKVIESILIDGLVMPSTVVSSGLRICPPSNHIARPTSAFGIADFSNGIFVTPSIYYCSDPAYAVTFTYNDERLICLLECSIKDGSFQTFRSTVKNYVAHPGDDINAIEWRLTNTADIEIISVLFIPVIKSKTEQALLRAKKLDVDLKSVE
;
A
#
# COMPACT_ATOMS: atom_id res chain seq x y z
N PRO A 1 1.96 21.79 -0.81
CA PRO A 1 1.38 20.43 -0.73
C PRO A 1 2.48 19.43 -0.97
N HIS A 2 2.45 18.32 -0.23
CA HIS A 2 3.40 17.23 -0.37
C HIS A 2 2.77 16.07 -1.15
N ILE A 3 3.54 15.41 -2.01
CA ILE A 3 3.10 14.18 -2.65
C ILE A 3 3.42 13.01 -1.73
N ALA A 4 2.44 12.14 -1.52
CA ALA A 4 2.59 10.90 -0.78
C ALA A 4 1.84 9.77 -1.46
N TYR A 5 2.13 8.54 -1.07
CA TYR A 5 1.60 7.32 -1.65
C TYR A 5 0.96 6.44 -0.59
N HIS A 6 -0.10 5.74 -0.97
CA HIS A 6 -0.80 4.78 -0.12
C HIS A 6 -0.90 3.43 -0.83
N GLY A 7 -0.23 2.42 -0.28
CA GLY A 7 -0.34 1.03 -0.72
C GLY A 7 -1.66 0.43 -0.25
N THR A 8 -2.35 -0.26 -1.14
CA THR A 8 -3.66 -0.84 -0.81
C THR A 8 -3.98 -2.08 -1.63
N ASN A 9 -5.21 -2.56 -1.53
CA ASN A 9 -5.74 -3.69 -2.29
C ASN A 9 -6.65 -3.19 -3.42
N ILE A 10 -6.49 -3.75 -4.62
CA ILE A 10 -7.30 -3.39 -5.80
C ILE A 10 -8.80 -3.46 -5.51
N LYS A 11 -9.22 -4.38 -4.65
CA LYS A 11 -10.62 -4.62 -4.28
C LYS A 11 -11.27 -3.43 -3.56
N VAL A 12 -10.50 -2.51 -2.99
CA VAL A 12 -11.04 -1.36 -2.25
C VAL A 12 -10.85 -0.03 -2.97
N ILE A 13 -10.18 -0.01 -4.13
CA ILE A 13 -9.92 1.23 -4.89
C ILE A 13 -11.21 1.96 -5.24
N GLU A 14 -12.23 1.25 -5.72
CA GLU A 14 -13.52 1.86 -6.07
C GLU A 14 -14.16 2.59 -4.87
N SER A 15 -14.20 1.95 -3.69
CA SER A 15 -14.72 2.60 -2.48
C SER A 15 -13.87 3.80 -2.08
N ILE A 16 -12.54 3.72 -2.19
CA ILE A 16 -11.67 4.86 -1.86
C ILE A 16 -11.87 6.02 -2.82
N LEU A 17 -12.14 5.76 -4.11
CA LEU A 17 -12.42 6.83 -5.08
C LEU A 17 -13.78 7.52 -4.84
N ILE A 18 -14.73 6.82 -4.22
CA ILE A 18 -16.06 7.37 -3.88
C ILE A 18 -16.03 8.09 -2.53
N ASP A 19 -15.44 7.46 -1.52
CA ASP A 19 -15.52 7.87 -0.11
C ASP A 19 -14.26 8.61 0.38
N GLY A 20 -13.20 8.62 -0.42
CA GLY A 20 -11.86 9.05 -0.01
C GLY A 20 -11.16 8.01 0.88
N LEU A 21 -9.97 8.38 1.35
CA LEU A 21 -9.32 7.66 2.46
C LEU A 21 -10.02 8.06 3.76
N VAL A 22 -10.52 7.05 4.48
CA VAL A 22 -11.32 7.26 5.69
C VAL A 22 -10.64 6.73 6.95
N MET A 23 -10.98 7.32 8.09
CA MET A 23 -10.51 6.85 9.38
C MET A 23 -11.11 5.47 9.74
N PRO A 24 -10.40 4.64 10.51
CA PRO A 24 -10.98 3.44 11.09
C PRO A 24 -12.27 3.75 11.87
N SER A 25 -13.20 2.81 11.81
CA SER A 25 -14.57 2.90 12.33
C SER A 25 -15.52 3.81 11.55
N THR A 26 -15.08 4.46 10.46
CA THR A 26 -15.97 5.20 9.54
C THR A 26 -16.92 4.24 8.83
N VAL A 27 -18.18 4.64 8.64
CA VAL A 27 -19.13 3.94 7.78
C VAL A 27 -19.10 4.63 6.42
N VAL A 28 -18.71 3.91 5.38
CA VAL A 28 -18.62 4.43 4.01
C VAL A 28 -19.97 4.35 3.29
N SER A 29 -20.08 4.96 2.10
CA SER A 29 -21.32 5.04 1.31
C SER A 29 -22.00 3.69 1.05
N SER A 30 -21.22 2.61 0.96
CA SER A 30 -21.75 1.23 0.83
C SER A 30 -22.42 0.68 2.11
N GLY A 31 -22.37 1.41 3.22
CA GLY A 31 -22.84 0.96 4.54
C GLY A 31 -21.82 0.11 5.30
N LEU A 32 -20.67 -0.21 4.70
CA LEU A 32 -19.60 -0.95 5.37
C LEU A 32 -18.91 -0.08 6.43
N ARG A 33 -18.68 -0.65 7.62
CA ARG A 33 -17.80 -0.03 8.62
C ARG A 33 -16.37 -0.47 8.36
N ILE A 34 -15.47 0.49 8.11
CA ILE A 34 -14.05 0.23 7.93
C ILE A 34 -13.42 -0.11 9.27
N CYS A 35 -12.76 -1.26 9.35
CA CYS A 35 -12.06 -1.72 10.54
C CYS A 35 -10.66 -2.22 10.15
N PRO A 36 -9.66 -2.11 11.04
CA PRO A 36 -8.40 -2.80 10.84
C PRO A 36 -8.65 -4.30 10.61
N PRO A 37 -8.01 -4.93 9.62
CA PRO A 37 -8.11 -6.37 9.42
C PRO A 37 -7.70 -7.16 10.67
N SER A 38 -8.22 -8.37 10.85
CA SER A 38 -7.99 -9.18 12.06
C SER A 38 -6.53 -9.58 12.27
N ASN A 39 -5.72 -9.57 11.21
CA ASN A 39 -4.28 -9.83 11.26
C ASN A 39 -3.44 -8.55 11.48
N HIS A 40 -4.07 -7.39 11.69
CA HIS A 40 -3.40 -6.13 11.98
C HIS A 40 -3.43 -5.84 13.49
N ILE A 41 -2.61 -4.89 13.94
CA ILE A 41 -2.63 -4.39 15.31
C ILE A 41 -4.04 -3.83 15.59
N ALA A 42 -4.69 -4.31 16.66
CA ALA A 42 -6.03 -3.89 17.01
C ALA A 42 -6.05 -2.47 17.60
N ARG A 43 -7.23 -1.86 17.65
CA ARG A 43 -7.45 -0.63 18.42
C ARG A 43 -7.97 -0.98 19.83
N PRO A 44 -7.63 -0.20 20.88
CA PRO A 44 -6.70 0.93 20.93
C PRO A 44 -5.29 0.49 21.38
N THR A 45 -4.59 -0.35 20.59
CA THR A 45 -3.26 -0.85 20.97
C THR A 45 -2.16 0.14 20.61
N SER A 46 -1.27 0.42 21.56
CA SER A 46 -0.04 1.17 21.30
C SER A 46 1.01 0.27 20.67
N ALA A 47 1.70 0.76 19.64
CA ALA A 47 2.79 0.05 18.98
C ALA A 47 3.80 1.06 18.41
N PHE A 48 5.08 0.67 18.33
CA PHE A 48 6.16 1.52 17.77
C PHE A 48 6.28 2.91 18.42
N GLY A 49 5.91 3.03 19.70
CA GLY A 49 5.89 4.31 20.42
C GLY A 49 4.69 5.21 20.10
N ILE A 50 3.70 4.72 19.35
CA ILE A 50 2.51 5.45 18.91
C ILE A 50 1.29 4.94 19.67
N ALA A 51 0.54 5.85 20.29
CA ALA A 51 -0.72 5.53 20.95
C ALA A 51 -1.84 5.27 19.94
N ASP A 52 -2.69 4.28 20.21
CA ASP A 52 -3.77 3.80 19.31
C ASP A 52 -3.25 3.71 17.86
N PHE A 53 -2.19 2.91 17.64
CA PHE A 53 -1.40 2.89 16.40
C PHE A 53 -2.27 2.76 15.15
N SER A 54 -3.27 1.89 15.19
CA SER A 54 -4.11 1.63 14.02
C SER A 54 -5.17 2.70 13.77
N ASN A 55 -5.29 3.74 14.60
CA ASN A 55 -6.23 4.86 14.44
C ASN A 55 -5.69 6.03 13.60
N GLY A 56 -5.39 5.77 12.34
CA GLY A 56 -4.91 6.79 11.42
C GLY A 56 -4.90 6.30 9.98
N ILE A 57 -4.72 7.24 9.07
CA ILE A 57 -4.44 6.97 7.66
C ILE A 57 -2.93 7.05 7.48
N PHE A 58 -2.37 6.01 6.88
CA PHE A 58 -0.94 5.89 6.63
C PHE A 58 -0.64 6.20 5.17
N VAL A 59 0.25 7.15 4.93
CA VAL A 59 0.82 7.46 3.61
C VAL A 59 2.34 7.59 3.76
N THR A 60 3.06 7.69 2.64
CA THR A 60 4.52 7.81 2.67
C THR A 60 5.01 8.61 1.46
N PRO A 61 6.08 9.41 1.56
CA PRO A 61 6.68 10.06 0.40
C PRO A 61 7.41 9.06 -0.52
N SER A 62 7.58 7.81 -0.10
CA SER A 62 8.29 6.78 -0.85
C SER A 62 7.35 5.81 -1.54
N ILE A 63 7.37 5.83 -2.87
CA ILE A 63 6.64 4.86 -3.70
C ILE A 63 7.13 3.42 -3.46
N TYR A 64 8.43 3.26 -3.14
CA TYR A 64 9.02 1.94 -2.85
C TYR A 64 8.55 1.41 -1.49
N TYR A 65 8.48 2.28 -0.49
CA TYR A 65 8.04 1.89 0.85
C TYR A 65 6.60 1.38 0.86
N CYS A 66 5.66 2.12 0.26
CA CYS A 66 4.27 1.67 0.18
C CYS A 66 4.06 0.50 -0.79
N SER A 67 5.03 0.16 -1.62
CA SER A 67 5.00 -1.03 -2.48
C SER A 67 5.36 -2.33 -1.74
N ASP A 68 5.82 -2.25 -0.49
CA ASP A 68 6.13 -3.43 0.31
C ASP A 68 4.86 -4.32 0.48
N PRO A 69 4.99 -5.66 0.45
CA PRO A 69 3.86 -6.57 0.64
C PRO A 69 3.09 -6.40 1.96
N ALA A 70 3.66 -5.71 2.96
CA ALA A 70 2.96 -5.32 4.17
C ALA A 70 1.84 -4.30 3.91
N TYR A 71 1.94 -3.51 2.83
CA TYR A 71 1.02 -2.42 2.52
C TYR A 71 0.26 -2.63 1.20
N ALA A 72 0.94 -3.11 0.15
CA ALA A 72 0.34 -3.29 -1.17
C ALA A 72 0.05 -4.76 -1.48
N VAL A 73 -1.19 -5.05 -1.88
CA VAL A 73 -1.61 -6.41 -2.23
C VAL A 73 -1.47 -6.62 -3.72
N THR A 74 -0.70 -7.64 -4.12
CA THR A 74 -0.57 -7.99 -5.54
C THR A 74 -1.87 -8.53 -6.11
N PHE A 75 -2.19 -8.17 -7.35
CA PHE A 75 -3.27 -8.77 -8.14
C PHE A 75 -2.76 -9.17 -9.52
N THR A 76 -3.59 -9.90 -10.26
CA THR A 76 -3.28 -10.34 -11.62
C THR A 76 -4.18 -9.61 -12.60
N TYR A 77 -3.60 -9.12 -13.68
CA TYR A 77 -4.33 -8.59 -14.82
C TYR A 77 -3.63 -9.10 -16.08
N ASN A 78 -4.36 -9.86 -16.91
CA ASN A 78 -3.77 -10.61 -18.02
C ASN A 78 -2.58 -11.48 -17.56
N ASP A 79 -1.44 -11.41 -18.26
CA ASP A 79 -0.22 -12.15 -17.95
C ASP A 79 0.70 -11.42 -16.94
N GLU A 80 0.24 -10.32 -16.35
CA GLU A 80 1.02 -9.50 -15.43
C GLU A 80 0.64 -9.75 -13.97
N ARG A 81 1.60 -9.52 -13.06
CA ARG A 81 1.34 -9.38 -11.62
C ARG A 81 1.64 -7.95 -11.23
N LEU A 82 0.61 -7.26 -10.75
CA LEU A 82 0.63 -5.83 -10.45
C LEU A 82 0.39 -5.59 -8.96
N ILE A 83 0.76 -4.41 -8.48
CA ILE A 83 0.25 -3.81 -7.25
C ILE A 83 -0.47 -2.51 -7.60
N CYS A 84 -1.41 -2.09 -6.76
CA CYS A 84 -2.07 -0.79 -6.88
C CYS A 84 -1.69 0.12 -5.72
N LEU A 85 -1.37 1.37 -6.04
CA LEU A 85 -1.09 2.41 -5.07
C LEU A 85 -1.97 3.63 -5.39
N LEU A 86 -2.23 4.45 -4.39
CA LEU A 86 -2.78 5.79 -4.59
C LEU A 86 -1.65 6.79 -4.52
N GLU A 87 -1.64 7.76 -5.42
CA GLU A 87 -0.87 9.00 -5.29
C GLU A 87 -1.78 10.07 -4.71
N CYS A 88 -1.33 10.74 -3.65
CA CYS A 88 -2.11 11.71 -2.89
C CYS A 88 -1.36 13.03 -2.75
N SER A 89 -2.10 14.13 -2.83
CA SER A 89 -1.68 15.45 -2.35
C SER A 89 -2.00 15.56 -0.87
N ILE A 90 -1.01 15.92 -0.07
CA ILE A 90 -1.14 16.08 1.37
C ILE A 90 -0.93 17.56 1.72
N LYS A 91 -1.84 18.11 2.52
CA LYS A 91 -1.72 19.48 3.01
C LYS A 91 -0.49 19.64 3.91
N ASP A 92 0.22 20.75 3.75
CA ASP A 92 1.43 21.01 4.53
C ASP A 92 1.09 21.16 6.02
N GLY A 93 1.84 20.46 6.87
CA GLY A 93 1.65 20.47 8.33
C GLY A 93 0.46 19.65 8.86
N SER A 94 -0.24 18.88 8.02
CA SER A 94 -1.39 18.05 8.45
C SER A 94 -1.04 16.63 8.92
N PHE A 95 0.24 16.25 8.85
CA PHE A 95 0.70 14.89 9.13
C PHE A 95 1.79 14.87 10.19
N GLN A 96 1.91 13.72 10.86
CA GLN A 96 3.06 13.38 11.71
C GLN A 96 3.95 12.38 10.99
N THR A 97 5.25 12.48 11.19
CA THR A 97 6.23 11.56 10.59
C THR A 97 6.76 10.57 11.62
N PHE A 98 7.01 9.35 11.17
CA PHE A 98 7.49 8.25 11.98
C PHE A 98 8.56 7.45 11.24
N ARG A 99 9.35 6.73 12.03
CA ARG A 99 10.30 5.75 11.50
C ARG A 99 9.56 4.57 10.87
N SER A 100 10.18 3.96 9.85
CA SER A 100 9.72 2.71 9.24
C SER A 100 9.33 1.65 10.27
N THR A 101 8.13 1.08 10.13
CA THR A 101 7.64 -0.08 10.87
C THR A 101 7.79 -1.39 10.10
N VAL A 102 8.04 -1.34 8.78
CA VAL A 102 8.43 -2.51 7.98
C VAL A 102 9.75 -3.10 8.47
N LYS A 103 9.72 -4.38 8.82
CA LYS A 103 10.88 -5.13 9.31
C LYS A 103 11.90 -5.32 8.18
N ASN A 104 13.16 -4.98 8.46
CA ASN A 104 14.28 -5.11 7.52
C ASN A 104 14.11 -4.32 6.20
N TYR A 105 13.35 -3.22 6.21
CA TYR A 105 13.27 -2.34 5.05
C TYR A 105 14.66 -1.81 4.65
N VAL A 106 15.00 -1.92 3.37
CA VAL A 106 16.22 -1.36 2.79
C VAL A 106 15.84 -0.07 2.08
N ALA A 107 16.37 1.06 2.56
CA ALA A 107 16.08 2.36 1.96
C ALA A 107 16.48 2.41 0.47
N HIS A 108 15.58 2.95 -0.33
CA HIS A 108 15.86 3.37 -1.69
C HIS A 108 16.45 4.79 -1.69
N PRO A 109 17.11 5.22 -2.78
CA PRO A 109 17.59 6.60 -2.90
C PRO A 109 16.46 7.61 -2.67
N GLY A 110 16.67 8.53 -1.73
CA GLY A 110 15.68 9.54 -1.35
C GLY A 110 14.81 9.18 -0.14
N ASP A 111 14.85 7.94 0.32
CA ASP A 111 14.14 7.52 1.53
C ASP A 111 14.83 8.03 2.80
N ASP A 112 14.07 8.66 3.70
CA ASP A 112 14.48 8.88 5.09
C ASP A 112 13.76 7.89 6.00
N ILE A 113 14.46 6.80 6.38
CA ILE A 113 13.91 5.74 7.24
C ILE A 113 13.33 6.28 8.56
N ASN A 114 13.83 7.40 9.08
CA ASN A 114 13.36 7.95 10.36
C ASN A 114 12.11 8.83 10.21
N ALA A 115 11.68 9.13 8.98
CA ALA A 115 10.52 9.99 8.69
C ALA A 115 9.67 9.49 7.50
N ILE A 116 9.81 8.21 7.13
CA ILE A 116 9.19 7.63 5.92
C ILE A 116 7.70 7.32 6.09
N GLU A 117 7.21 7.14 7.30
CA GLU A 117 5.80 6.88 7.57
C GLU A 117 5.08 8.16 7.96
N TRP A 118 4.09 8.56 7.17
CA TRP A 118 3.27 9.73 7.46
C TRP A 118 1.90 9.28 7.94
N ARG A 119 1.45 9.84 9.06
CA ARG A 119 0.16 9.51 9.65
C ARG A 119 -0.72 10.73 9.72
N LEU A 120 -1.95 10.55 9.27
CA LEU A 120 -2.99 11.57 9.25
C LEU A 120 -4.22 11.11 10.00
N THR A 121 -4.93 12.06 10.61
CA THR A 121 -6.21 11.82 11.29
C THR A 121 -7.35 12.65 10.71
N ASN A 122 -7.04 13.64 9.87
CA ASN A 122 -8.03 14.46 9.17
C ASN A 122 -8.06 14.07 7.68
N THR A 123 -9.16 13.48 7.25
CA THR A 123 -9.33 12.99 5.87
C THR A 123 -9.40 14.13 4.85
N ALA A 124 -9.88 15.32 5.26
CA ALA A 124 -10.01 16.48 4.40
C ALA A 124 -8.65 17.09 3.99
N ASP A 125 -7.56 16.68 4.64
CA ASP A 125 -6.20 17.13 4.32
C ASP A 125 -5.49 16.20 3.31
N ILE A 126 -6.23 15.24 2.73
CA ILE A 126 -5.77 14.27 1.74
C ILE A 126 -6.62 14.39 0.47
N GLU A 127 -5.97 14.65 -0.66
CA GLU A 127 -6.59 14.61 -1.98
C GLU A 127 -5.98 13.47 -2.79
N ILE A 128 -6.81 12.58 -3.34
CA ILE A 128 -6.33 11.50 -4.22
C ILE A 128 -6.14 12.08 -5.62
N ILE A 129 -4.93 12.00 -6.14
CA ILE A 129 -4.55 12.51 -7.46
C ILE A 129 -4.73 11.43 -8.52
N SER A 130 -4.19 10.24 -8.26
CA SER A 130 -4.16 9.16 -9.24
C SER A 130 -4.11 7.77 -8.59
N VAL A 131 -4.48 6.74 -9.38
CA VAL A 131 -4.26 5.33 -9.05
C VAL A 131 -3.13 4.82 -9.92
N LEU A 132 -2.06 4.34 -9.29
CA LEU A 132 -0.87 3.82 -9.96
C LEU A 132 -0.91 2.28 -9.96
N PHE A 133 -0.62 1.68 -11.12
CA PHE A 133 -0.43 0.24 -11.26
C PHE A 133 1.03 -0.06 -11.55
N ILE A 134 1.71 -0.73 -10.60
CA ILE A 134 3.14 -1.04 -10.72
C ILE A 134 3.31 -2.53 -11.00
N PRO A 135 4.00 -2.91 -12.09
CA PRO A 135 4.29 -4.30 -12.38
C PRO A 135 5.37 -4.86 -11.45
N VAL A 136 5.02 -5.94 -10.74
CA VAL A 136 5.96 -6.78 -9.98
C VAL A 136 6.49 -7.91 -10.86
N ILE A 137 5.64 -8.42 -11.76
CA ILE A 137 6.00 -9.38 -12.81
C ILE A 137 5.40 -8.88 -14.12
N LYS A 138 6.25 -8.62 -15.12
CA LYS A 138 5.84 -8.14 -16.46
C LYS A 138 5.23 -9.24 -17.34
N SER A 139 5.61 -10.49 -17.12
CA SER A 139 4.99 -11.65 -17.79
C SER A 139 5.21 -12.89 -16.93
N LYS A 140 4.12 -13.51 -16.48
CA LYS A 140 4.18 -14.78 -15.76
C LYS A 140 4.63 -15.90 -16.70
N THR A 141 4.19 -15.86 -17.95
CA THR A 141 4.56 -16.85 -18.97
C THR A 141 6.06 -16.82 -19.25
N GLU A 142 6.66 -15.65 -19.49
CA GLU A 142 8.10 -15.51 -19.69
C GLU A 142 8.90 -15.92 -18.45
N GLN A 143 8.45 -15.53 -17.26
CA GLN A 143 9.12 -15.95 -16.02
C GLN A 143 9.03 -17.47 -15.80
N ALA A 144 7.89 -18.09 -16.12
CA ALA A 144 7.73 -19.54 -16.05
C ALA A 144 8.64 -20.25 -17.05
N LEU A 145 8.74 -19.75 -18.29
CA LEU A 145 9.65 -20.28 -19.31
C LEU A 145 11.12 -20.13 -18.90
N LEU A 146 11.51 -18.98 -18.36
CA LEU A 146 12.87 -18.76 -17.84
C LEU A 146 13.18 -19.71 -16.67
N ARG A 147 12.21 -19.95 -15.78
CA ARG A 147 12.37 -20.88 -14.66
C ARG A 147 12.47 -22.33 -15.14
N ALA A 148 11.65 -22.74 -16.09
CA ALA A 148 11.68 -24.08 -16.67
C ALA A 148 13.01 -24.35 -17.38
N LYS A 149 13.52 -23.39 -18.17
CA LYS A 149 14.86 -23.45 -18.77
C LYS A 149 15.96 -23.59 -17.72
N LYS A 150 15.87 -22.89 -16.58
CA LYS A 150 16.84 -23.01 -15.48
C LYS A 150 16.79 -24.37 -14.76
N LEU A 151 15.64 -25.03 -14.79
CA LEU A 151 15.39 -26.31 -14.12
C LEU A 151 15.53 -27.51 -15.07
N ASP A 152 15.88 -27.29 -16.34
CA ASP A 152 15.94 -28.31 -17.39
C ASP A 152 14.64 -29.11 -17.56
N VAL A 153 13.51 -28.44 -17.34
CA VAL A 153 12.16 -29.01 -17.52
C VAL A 153 11.58 -28.49 -18.83
N ASP A 154 11.25 -29.37 -19.77
CA ASP A 154 10.59 -29.00 -21.01
C ASP A 154 9.07 -28.86 -20.80
N LEU A 155 8.59 -27.61 -20.73
CA LEU A 155 7.17 -27.28 -20.57
C LEU A 155 6.31 -27.57 -21.81
N LYS A 156 6.91 -27.95 -22.96
CA LYS A 156 6.15 -28.36 -24.16
C LYS A 156 5.50 -29.73 -24.06
N SER A 157 5.70 -30.45 -22.95
CA SER A 157 5.18 -31.80 -22.72
C SER A 157 3.85 -31.84 -21.95
N VAL A 158 3.28 -30.68 -21.63
CA VAL A 158 2.04 -30.56 -20.84
C VAL A 158 1.00 -29.79 -21.66
N GLU A 159 0.41 -30.47 -22.64
CA GLU A 159 -0.89 -30.10 -23.26
C GLU A 159 -1.98 -31.05 -22.75
#